data_AF-A0A4Y2CMD1-F1
#
_entry.id   AF-A0A4Y2CMD1-F1
#
_cell.length_a   1.000
_cell.length_b   1.000
_cell.length_c   1.000
_cell.angle_alpha   90.00
_cell.angle_beta   90.00
_cell.angle_gamma   90.00
#
_symmetry.space_group_name_H-M   'P 1'
#
loop_
_entity.id
_entity.type
_entity.pdbx_description
1 polymer ?
#
loop_
_entity_poly.entity_id
_entity_poly.type
_entity_poly.pdbx_seq_one_letter_code
_entity_poly.pdbx_strand_id
1 'polypeptide(L)'
;MMNKGSDNDCSNCESLNENLKQKNVEIERLQNELAKIESCLQETKRKYKEMKLKYKEKKRQMKEENKEVQGEMMKFDVKTIPAAKLALCRTDYTKYFGDLLDICFGRETLSQSVVKCSKNRTSKTNVLDEGTINDIMAHVMEKFQPISIGMVRAAIRQKLNRFHKSKQSNGM
;
A
#
# COMPACT_ATOMS: atom_id res chain seq x y z
N MET A 1 15.17 39.32 -85.81
CA MET A 1 15.40 38.67 -84.49
C MET A 1 14.14 38.84 -83.68
N MET A 2 13.39 37.76 -83.45
CA MET A 2 12.17 37.78 -82.64
C MET A 2 12.55 37.75 -81.17
N ASN A 3 12.20 38.81 -80.42
CA ASN A 3 12.33 38.84 -78.97
C ASN A 3 11.07 38.20 -78.38
N LYS A 4 11.17 36.97 -77.88
CA LYS A 4 10.05 36.27 -77.23
C LYS A 4 9.84 36.88 -75.85
N GLY A 5 8.70 37.55 -75.68
CA GLY A 5 8.24 38.11 -74.42
C GLY A 5 8.10 37.04 -73.35
N SER A 6 8.46 37.41 -72.12
CA SER A 6 8.46 36.56 -70.93
C SER A 6 7.04 36.37 -70.39
N ASP A 7 6.38 35.29 -70.76
CA ASP A 7 5.08 34.88 -70.21
C ASP A 7 5.22 34.00 -68.94
N ASN A 8 6.39 33.98 -68.28
CA ASN A 8 6.71 33.00 -67.24
C ASN A 8 6.52 33.50 -65.78
N ASP A 9 6.22 34.79 -65.58
CA ASP A 9 6.17 35.40 -64.24
C ASP A 9 4.76 35.42 -63.60
N CYS A 10 3.70 35.35 -64.40
CA CYS A 10 2.32 35.45 -63.90
C CYS A 10 1.86 34.17 -63.15
N SER A 11 2.18 32.99 -63.70
CA SER A 11 1.75 31.70 -63.13
C SER A 11 2.43 31.38 -61.79
N ASN A 12 3.66 31.88 -61.57
CA ASN A 12 4.38 31.72 -60.30
C ASN A 12 3.76 32.58 -59.18
N CYS A 13 3.24 33.77 -59.51
CA CYS A 13 2.58 34.65 -58.55
C CYS A 13 1.25 34.08 -58.04
N GLU A 14 0.46 33.47 -58.91
CA GLU A 14 -0.80 32.81 -58.54
C GLU A 14 -0.56 31.61 -57.62
N SER A 15 0.44 30.78 -57.93
CA SER A 15 0.84 29.64 -57.08
C SER A 15 1.27 30.08 -55.69
N LEU A 16 2.07 31.14 -55.57
CA LEU A 16 2.49 31.70 -54.29
C LEU A 16 1.30 32.24 -53.47
N ASN A 17 0.33 32.88 -54.13
CA ASN A 17 -0.86 33.41 -53.48
C ASN A 17 -1.77 32.29 -52.93
N GLU A 18 -1.94 31.19 -53.67
CA GLU A 18 -2.70 30.05 -53.15
C GLU A 18 -1.99 29.32 -52.02
N ASN A 19 -0.65 29.18 -52.10
CA ASN A 19 0.15 28.69 -50.99
C ASN A 19 0.02 29.57 -49.74
N LEU A 20 -0.01 30.90 -49.90
CA LEU A 20 -0.22 31.86 -48.80
C LEU A 20 -1.59 31.67 -48.15
N LYS A 21 -2.65 31.54 -48.94
CA LYS A 21 -4.02 31.29 -48.43
C LYS A 21 -4.11 29.99 -47.66
N GLN A 22 -3.53 28.90 -48.19
CA GLN A 22 -3.48 27.61 -47.48
C GLN A 22 -2.72 27.72 -46.16
N LYS A 23 -1.58 28.42 -46.14
CA LYS A 23 -0.81 28.63 -44.90
C LYS A 23 -1.56 29.46 -43.87
N ASN A 24 -2.33 30.46 -44.29
CA ASN A 24 -3.16 31.25 -43.37
C ASN A 24 -4.27 30.40 -42.73
N VAL A 25 -4.94 29.54 -43.50
CA VAL A 25 -5.94 28.59 -42.96
C VAL A 25 -5.30 27.62 -41.97
N GLU A 26 -4.09 27.13 -42.29
CA GLU A 26 -3.35 26.22 -41.40
C GLU A 26 -2.94 26.92 -40.08
N ILE A 27 -2.53 28.19 -40.13
CA ILE A 27 -2.23 29.01 -38.95
C ILE A 27 -3.46 29.17 -38.05
N GLU A 28 -4.61 29.52 -38.62
CA GLU A 28 -5.86 29.65 -37.85
C GLU A 28 -6.27 28.33 -37.19
N ARG A 29 -6.09 27.21 -37.88
CA ARG A 29 -6.37 25.88 -37.32
C ARG A 29 -5.45 25.59 -36.13
N LEU A 30 -4.16 25.83 -36.27
CA LEU A 30 -3.17 25.59 -35.21
C LEU A 30 -3.39 26.51 -34.01
N GLN A 31 -3.77 27.78 -34.22
CA GLN A 31 -4.12 28.70 -33.13
C GLN A 31 -5.32 28.19 -32.31
N ASN A 32 -6.34 27.67 -32.99
CA ASN A 32 -7.50 27.07 -32.32
C ASN A 32 -7.15 25.78 -31.56
N GLU A 33 -6.27 24.95 -32.10
CA GLU A 33 -5.77 23.74 -31.42
C GLU A 33 -4.95 24.11 -30.16
N LEU A 34 -4.06 25.09 -30.25
CA LEU A 34 -3.29 25.60 -29.12
C LEU A 34 -4.20 26.11 -28.00
N ALA A 35 -5.21 26.92 -28.31
CA ALA A 35 -6.15 27.43 -27.32
C ALA A 35 -6.91 26.30 -26.59
N LYS A 36 -7.29 25.23 -27.30
CA LYS A 36 -7.93 24.05 -26.70
C LYS A 36 -6.98 23.30 -25.76
N ILE A 37 -5.72 23.13 -26.16
CA ILE A 37 -4.70 22.47 -25.33
C ILE A 37 -4.42 23.27 -24.05
N GLU A 38 -4.30 24.59 -24.15
CA GLU A 38 -4.08 25.46 -23.01
C GLU A 38 -5.24 25.39 -22.00
N SER A 39 -6.48 25.42 -22.50
CA SER A 39 -7.68 25.25 -21.67
C SER A 39 -7.68 23.88 -20.95
N CYS A 40 -7.40 22.80 -21.68
CA CYS A 40 -7.33 21.45 -21.12
C CYS A 40 -6.23 21.32 -20.04
N LEU A 41 -5.08 21.96 -20.25
CA LEU A 41 -3.99 22.00 -19.28
C LEU A 41 -4.39 22.74 -17.99
N GLN A 42 -5.11 23.85 -18.10
CA GLN A 42 -5.61 24.58 -16.93
C GLN A 42 -6.60 23.74 -16.12
N GLU A 43 -7.52 23.04 -16.80
CA GLU A 43 -8.48 22.15 -16.15
C GLU A 43 -7.79 20.99 -15.43
N THR A 44 -6.78 20.39 -16.07
CA THR A 44 -5.97 19.32 -15.47
C THR A 44 -5.23 19.79 -14.21
N LYS A 45 -4.64 20.99 -14.25
CA LYS A 45 -4.00 21.60 -13.07
C LYS A 45 -4.99 21.82 -11.92
N ARG A 46 -6.23 22.23 -12.23
CA ARG A 46 -7.30 22.39 -11.24
C ARG A 46 -7.69 21.06 -10.59
N LYS A 47 -7.97 20.03 -11.41
CA LYS A 47 -8.30 18.68 -10.96
C LYS A 47 -7.22 18.08 -10.06
N TYR A 48 -5.94 18.27 -10.42
CA TYR A 48 -4.82 17.82 -9.59
C TYR A 48 -4.79 18.50 -8.21
N LYS A 49 -5.01 19.82 -8.15
CA LYS A 49 -5.06 20.56 -6.88
C LYS A 49 -6.19 20.06 -5.98
N GLU A 50 -7.39 19.87 -6.53
CA GLU A 50 -8.53 19.33 -5.78
C GLU A 50 -8.27 17.93 -5.25
N MET A 51 -7.74 17.03 -6.09
CA MET A 51 -7.39 15.67 -5.69
C MET A 51 -6.34 15.65 -4.58
N LYS A 52 -5.32 16.53 -4.65
CA LYS A 52 -4.30 16.67 -3.61
C LYS A 52 -4.90 17.12 -2.28
N LEU A 53 -5.91 18.00 -2.30
CA LEU A 53 -6.63 18.41 -1.09
C LEU A 53 -7.49 17.28 -0.52
N LYS A 54 -8.26 16.58 -1.36
CA LYS A 54 -9.07 15.42 -0.95
C LYS A 54 -8.22 14.33 -0.31
N TYR A 55 -7.03 14.06 -0.86
CA TYR A 55 -6.09 13.10 -0.28
C TYR A 55 -5.61 13.53 1.13
N LYS A 56 -5.25 14.80 1.30
CA LYS A 56 -4.83 15.34 2.60
C LYS A 56 -5.94 15.24 3.64
N GLU A 57 -7.18 15.53 3.25
CA GLU A 57 -8.33 15.47 4.14
C GLU A 57 -8.65 14.03 4.56
N LYS A 58 -8.70 13.11 3.59
CA LYS A 58 -8.87 11.67 3.89
C LYS A 58 -7.78 11.14 4.83
N LYS A 59 -6.54 11.62 4.68
CA LYS A 59 -5.44 11.27 5.59
C LYS A 59 -5.66 11.81 7.02
N ARG A 60 -6.30 12.98 7.19
CA ARG A 60 -6.66 13.52 8.50
C ARG A 60 -7.80 12.72 9.13
N GLN A 61 -8.86 12.44 8.38
CA GLN A 61 -10.00 11.62 8.81
C GLN A 61 -9.53 10.24 9.30
N MET A 62 -8.71 9.53 8.52
CA MET A 62 -8.15 8.24 8.97
C MET A 62 -7.32 8.37 10.25
N LYS A 63 -6.65 9.50 10.50
CA LYS A 63 -5.90 9.72 11.74
C LYS A 63 -6.83 9.95 12.93
N GLU A 64 -8.00 10.52 12.70
CA GLU A 64 -9.03 10.81 13.70
C GLU A 64 -9.89 9.58 14.01
N GLU A 65 -10.32 8.83 12.99
CA GLU A 65 -10.94 7.51 13.15
C GLU A 65 -10.03 6.56 13.93
N ASN A 66 -8.72 6.58 13.66
CA ASN A 66 -7.74 5.81 14.44
C ASN A 66 -7.61 6.27 15.91
N LYS A 67 -7.98 7.51 16.24
CA LYS A 67 -8.04 7.99 17.63
C LYS A 67 -9.32 7.52 18.33
N GLU A 68 -10.44 7.43 17.62
CA GLU A 68 -11.68 6.89 18.18
C GLU A 68 -11.55 5.38 18.51
N VAL A 69 -10.84 4.61 17.66
CA VAL A 69 -10.49 3.21 17.93
C VAL A 69 -9.40 3.07 19.03
N GLN A 70 -8.78 4.17 19.46
CA GLN A 70 -7.68 4.17 20.43
C GLN A 70 -8.16 3.96 21.89
N GLY A 71 -9.46 4.13 22.16
CA GLY A 71 -10.06 3.89 23.48
C GLY A 71 -10.45 2.43 23.73
N GLU A 72 -10.73 1.67 22.67
CA GLU A 72 -11.10 0.26 22.82
C GLU A 72 -9.87 -0.60 23.08
N MET A 73 -9.91 -1.35 24.17
CA MET A 73 -8.83 -2.18 24.66
C MET A 73 -9.29 -3.63 24.66
N MET A 74 -8.60 -4.48 23.91
CA MET A 74 -8.84 -5.92 23.91
C MET A 74 -7.98 -6.58 24.99
N LYS A 75 -8.58 -7.47 25.79
CA LYS A 75 -7.86 -8.25 26.80
C LYS A 75 -7.53 -9.64 26.28
N PHE A 76 -6.30 -10.07 26.51
CA PHE A 76 -5.79 -11.42 26.33
C PHE A 76 -5.10 -11.80 27.64
N ASP A 77 -5.81 -12.51 28.51
CA ASP A 77 -5.45 -12.77 29.90
C ASP A 77 -5.01 -11.47 30.63
N VAL A 78 -3.78 -11.40 31.13
CA VAL A 78 -3.24 -10.18 31.77
C VAL A 78 -2.78 -9.11 30.78
N LYS A 79 -2.75 -9.40 29.47
CA LYS A 79 -2.31 -8.45 28.42
C LYS A 79 -3.49 -7.64 27.91
N THR A 80 -3.30 -6.33 27.84
CA THR A 80 -4.27 -5.41 27.24
C THR A 80 -3.66 -4.79 25.99
N ILE A 81 -4.36 -4.91 24.86
CA ILE A 81 -3.91 -4.46 23.55
C ILE A 81 -4.90 -3.44 22.99
N PRO A 82 -4.46 -2.24 22.60
CA PRO A 82 -5.31 -1.28 21.92
C PRO A 82 -5.87 -1.88 20.63
N ALA A 83 -7.19 -1.75 20.39
CA ALA A 83 -7.85 -2.21 19.18
C ALA A 83 -7.18 -1.64 17.91
N ALA A 84 -6.67 -0.41 17.98
CA ALA A 84 -5.89 0.20 16.91
C ALA A 84 -4.65 -0.62 16.52
N LYS A 85 -3.95 -1.26 17.48
CA LYS A 85 -2.83 -2.16 17.16
C LYS A 85 -3.31 -3.46 16.51
N LEU A 86 -4.48 -3.96 16.90
CA LEU A 86 -5.10 -5.14 16.29
C LEU A 86 -5.57 -4.88 14.87
N ALA A 87 -6.07 -3.67 14.57
CA ALA A 87 -6.51 -3.27 13.24
C ALA A 87 -5.35 -3.18 12.24
N LEU A 88 -4.12 -2.95 12.72
CA LEU A 88 -2.91 -2.94 11.89
C LEU A 88 -2.38 -4.34 11.55
N CYS A 89 -2.89 -5.39 12.20
CA CYS A 89 -2.51 -6.76 11.88
C CYS A 89 -2.97 -7.14 10.47
N ARG A 90 -2.13 -7.89 9.75
CA ARG A 90 -2.44 -8.33 8.38
C ARG A 90 -3.63 -9.29 8.37
N THR A 91 -4.42 -9.30 7.30
CA THR A 91 -5.68 -10.04 7.23
C THR A 91 -5.52 -11.55 6.99
N ASP A 92 -4.40 -12.02 6.45
CA ASP A 92 -4.14 -13.45 6.28
C ASP A 92 -3.98 -14.16 7.63
N TYR A 93 -4.70 -15.26 7.89
CA TYR A 93 -4.66 -16.00 9.18
C TYR A 93 -3.25 -16.18 9.76
N THR A 94 -2.32 -16.77 9.00
CA THR A 94 -0.97 -17.09 9.49
C THR A 94 -0.16 -15.83 9.80
N LYS A 95 -0.42 -14.74 9.08
CA LYS A 95 0.23 -13.44 9.25
C LYS A 95 -0.41 -12.66 10.42
N TYR A 96 -1.73 -12.66 10.52
CA TYR A 96 -2.52 -12.07 11.61
C TYR A 96 -2.12 -12.68 12.95
N PHE A 97 -2.16 -14.01 13.02
CA PHE A 97 -1.75 -14.78 14.19
C PHE A 97 -0.29 -14.49 14.57
N GLY A 98 0.58 -14.37 13.56
CA GLY A 98 1.95 -13.95 13.76
C GLY A 98 2.05 -12.55 14.36
N ASP A 99 1.32 -11.57 13.81
CA ASP A 99 1.36 -10.18 14.28
C ASP A 99 0.84 -10.07 15.72
N LEU A 100 -0.20 -10.83 16.08
CA LEU A 100 -0.71 -10.94 17.46
C LEU A 100 0.35 -11.45 18.43
N LEU A 101 1.05 -12.54 18.09
CA LEU A 101 2.13 -13.05 18.94
C LEU A 101 3.23 -12.00 19.14
N ASP A 102 3.60 -11.27 18.07
CA ASP A 102 4.60 -10.22 18.15
C ASP A 102 4.12 -9.06 19.05
N ILE A 103 2.83 -8.72 19.05
CA ILE A 103 2.24 -7.68 19.91
C ILE A 103 2.14 -8.13 21.37
N CYS A 104 1.67 -9.36 21.63
CA CYS A 104 1.43 -9.86 22.99
C CYS A 104 2.74 -10.15 23.75
N PHE A 105 3.72 -10.74 23.05
CA PHE A 105 4.94 -11.25 23.68
C PHE A 105 6.20 -10.48 23.30
N GLY A 106 6.21 -9.81 22.15
CA GLY A 106 7.43 -9.18 21.62
C GLY A 106 8.35 -10.19 20.93
N ARG A 107 9.06 -9.72 19.90
CA ARG A 107 9.95 -10.58 19.09
C ARG A 107 11.11 -11.16 19.88
N GLU A 108 11.65 -10.40 20.82
CA GLU A 108 12.77 -10.85 21.66
C GLU A 108 12.37 -12.03 22.53
N THR A 109 11.24 -11.91 23.24
CA THR A 109 10.66 -12.99 24.05
C THR A 109 10.36 -14.22 23.20
N LEU A 110 9.70 -14.06 22.05
CA LEU A 110 9.40 -15.17 21.14
C LEU A 110 10.66 -15.87 20.63
N SER A 111 11.75 -15.13 20.39
CA SER A 111 13.02 -15.69 19.92
C SER A 111 13.79 -16.50 20.97
N GLN A 112 13.38 -16.41 22.24
CA GLN A 112 13.96 -17.13 23.37
C GLN A 112 13.00 -18.17 23.97
N SER A 113 11.73 -18.15 23.53
CA SER A 113 10.67 -18.98 24.08
C SER A 113 10.46 -20.28 23.33
N VAL A 114 9.94 -21.28 24.03
CA VAL A 114 9.54 -22.58 23.47
C VAL A 114 8.06 -22.85 23.77
N VAL A 115 7.33 -23.46 22.82
CA VAL A 115 6.04 -24.10 23.15
C VAL A 115 6.36 -25.36 23.91
N LYS A 116 5.77 -25.52 25.09
CA LYS A 116 5.88 -26.66 26.02
C LYS A 116 6.08 -27.99 25.26
N CYS A 117 7.32 -28.44 25.12
CA CYS A 117 7.65 -29.76 24.61
C CYS A 117 7.61 -30.72 25.79
N SER A 118 6.59 -31.57 25.81
CA SER A 118 6.57 -32.79 26.63
C SER A 118 7.84 -33.59 26.30
N LYS A 119 8.71 -33.73 27.32
CA LYS A 119 9.92 -34.57 27.33
C LYS A 119 10.98 -34.17 26.30
N ASN A 120 11.83 -33.20 26.63
CA ASN A 120 13.30 -33.32 26.53
C ASN A 120 13.99 -32.02 26.96
N ARG A 121 14.97 -32.18 27.85
CA ARG A 121 15.84 -31.12 28.38
C ARG A 121 16.45 -30.27 27.25
N THR A 122 16.02 -29.03 27.14
CA THR A 122 16.90 -27.93 26.72
C THR A 122 16.58 -26.72 27.58
N SER A 123 17.62 -26.09 28.10
CA SER A 123 17.64 -24.97 29.05
C SER A 123 17.15 -23.66 28.43
N LYS A 124 15.90 -23.62 27.95
CA LYS A 124 15.23 -22.39 27.52
C LYS A 124 14.14 -22.05 28.53
N THR A 125 14.42 -21.03 29.32
CA THR A 125 13.75 -20.67 30.57
C THR A 125 12.42 -19.95 30.43
N ASN A 126 11.97 -19.62 29.21
CA ASN A 126 10.78 -18.79 29.01
C ASN A 126 9.67 -19.60 28.32
N VAL A 127 8.85 -20.27 29.13
CA VAL A 127 7.57 -20.85 28.67
C VAL A 127 6.62 -19.68 28.41
N LEU A 128 6.03 -19.63 27.22
CA LEU A 128 5.01 -18.61 26.91
C LEU A 128 3.79 -18.82 27.82
N ASP A 129 3.23 -17.70 28.27
CA ASP A 129 2.05 -17.72 29.12
C ASP A 129 0.87 -18.45 28.44
N GLU A 130 0.41 -19.51 29.09
CA GLU A 130 -0.59 -20.44 28.55
C GLU A 130 -1.97 -19.79 28.50
N GLY A 131 -2.30 -18.89 29.45
CA GLY A 131 -3.52 -18.09 29.46
C GLY A 131 -3.62 -17.16 28.25
N THR A 132 -2.62 -16.31 28.07
CA THR A 132 -2.52 -15.40 26.91
C THR A 132 -2.56 -16.16 25.59
N ILE A 133 -1.88 -17.31 25.49
CA ILE A 133 -1.93 -18.14 24.27
C ILE A 133 -3.35 -18.64 23.99
N ASN A 134 -4.05 -19.15 24.99
CA ASN A 134 -5.40 -19.70 24.83
C ASN A 134 -6.39 -18.62 24.36
N ASP A 135 -6.30 -17.41 24.92
CA ASP A 135 -7.15 -16.29 24.51
C ASP A 135 -6.84 -15.85 23.07
N ILE A 136 -5.58 -15.82 22.67
CA ILE A 136 -5.20 -15.55 21.27
C ILE A 136 -5.78 -16.65 20.36
N MET A 137 -5.75 -17.92 20.76
CA MET A 137 -6.34 -19.01 19.97
C MET A 137 -7.84 -18.81 19.81
N ALA A 138 -8.55 -18.53 20.90
CA ALA A 138 -10.00 -18.31 20.90
C ALA A 138 -10.39 -17.16 19.96
N HIS A 139 -9.74 -16.01 20.11
CA HIS A 139 -9.96 -14.83 19.26
C HIS A 139 -9.72 -15.10 17.78
N VAL A 140 -8.64 -15.82 17.46
CA VAL A 140 -8.29 -16.12 16.06
C VAL A 140 -9.23 -17.14 15.45
N MET A 141 -9.66 -18.12 16.24
CA MET A 141 -10.67 -19.09 15.83
C MET A 141 -12.02 -18.39 15.59
N GLU A 142 -12.45 -17.49 16.47
CA GLU A 142 -13.68 -16.70 16.26
C GLU A 142 -13.62 -15.86 14.98
N LYS A 143 -12.49 -15.17 14.75
CA LYS A 143 -12.32 -14.27 13.60
C LYS A 143 -12.19 -15.00 12.27
N PHE A 144 -11.58 -16.19 12.24
CA PHE A 144 -11.32 -16.94 11.02
C PHE A 144 -11.93 -18.33 11.14
N GLN A 145 -13.15 -18.47 10.62
CA GLN A 145 -13.84 -19.75 10.49
C GLN A 145 -13.76 -20.26 9.05
N PRO A 146 -13.48 -21.56 8.81
CA PRO A 146 -13.19 -22.61 9.77
C PRO A 146 -11.67 -22.76 10.04
N ILE A 147 -11.25 -22.67 11.31
CA ILE A 147 -9.88 -22.98 11.73
C ILE A 147 -9.89 -23.94 12.91
N SER A 148 -9.06 -24.99 12.82
CA SER A 148 -8.91 -25.97 13.90
C SER A 148 -7.78 -25.61 14.88
N ILE A 149 -7.91 -26.05 16.13
CA ILE A 149 -6.87 -25.93 17.18
C ILE A 149 -5.53 -26.49 16.70
N GLY A 150 -5.55 -27.58 15.90
CA GLY A 150 -4.36 -28.20 15.32
C GLY A 150 -3.58 -27.24 14.41
N MET A 151 -4.30 -26.45 13.59
CA MET A 151 -3.70 -25.45 12.70
C MET A 151 -3.06 -24.29 13.47
N VAL A 152 -3.69 -23.85 14.57
CA VAL A 152 -3.16 -22.80 15.44
C VAL A 152 -1.88 -23.25 16.12
N ARG A 153 -1.89 -24.43 16.74
CA ARG A 153 -0.69 -25.03 17.35
C ARG A 153 0.44 -25.23 16.35
N ALA A 154 0.13 -25.64 15.12
CA ALA A 154 1.12 -25.77 14.05
C ALA A 154 1.73 -24.42 13.67
N ALA A 155 0.92 -23.36 13.55
CA ALA A 155 1.39 -22.02 13.21
C ALA A 155 2.32 -21.43 14.29
N ILE A 156 2.02 -21.63 15.58
CA ILE A 156 2.90 -21.22 16.69
C ILE A 156 4.26 -21.91 16.55
N ARG A 157 4.26 -23.25 16.40
CA ARG A 157 5.50 -24.04 16.26
C ARG A 157 6.33 -23.57 15.06
N GLN A 158 5.70 -23.35 13.91
CA GLN A 158 6.39 -22.84 12.73
C GLN A 158 7.00 -21.45 12.97
N LYS A 159 6.28 -20.54 13.63
CA LYS A 159 6.79 -19.19 13.88
C LYS A 159 7.98 -19.19 14.84
N LEU A 160 7.92 -19.97 15.93
CA LEU A 160 9.06 -20.13 16.84
C LEU A 160 10.28 -20.75 16.14
N ASN A 161 10.06 -21.77 15.31
CA ASN A 161 11.13 -22.38 14.53
C ASN A 161 11.80 -21.40 13.55
N ARG A 162 11.04 -20.47 12.95
CA ARG A 162 11.60 -19.42 12.07
C ARG A 162 12.54 -18.48 12.84
N PHE A 163 12.16 -18.03 14.03
CA PHE A 163 13.02 -17.18 14.87
C PHE A 163 14.30 -17.90 15.33
N HIS A 164 14.23 -19.19 15.59
CA HIS A 164 15.41 -20.00 15.94
C HIS A 164 16.37 -20.12 14.75
N LYS A 165 15.87 -20.40 13.54
CA LYS A 165 16.68 -20.49 12.33
C LYS A 165 17.34 -19.16 11.96
N SER A 166 16.62 -18.04 12.10
CA SER A 166 17.18 -16.71 11.81
C SER A 166 18.27 -16.27 12.79
N LYS A 167 18.24 -16.76 14.04
CA LYS A 167 19.35 -16.55 14.98
C LYS A 167 20.59 -17.36 14.62
N GLN A 168 20.42 -18.58 14.08
CA GLN A 168 21.54 -19.41 13.65
C GLN A 168 22.21 -18.89 12.38
N SER A 169 21.48 -18.26 11.45
CA SER A 169 22.05 -17.69 10.22
C SER A 169 22.77 -16.36 10.42
N ASN A 170 22.40 -15.59 11.44
CA ASN A 170 22.97 -14.26 11.73
C ASN A 170 24.08 -14.31 12.79
N GLY A 171 24.53 -15.53 13.14
CA GLY A 171 25.60 -15.81 14.10
C GLY A 171 26.83 -16.45 13.45
N MET A 172 27.16 -16.03 12.22
CA MET A 172 28.48 -16.17 11.59
C MET A 172 28.94 -14.81 11.09
#